data_AF-A0A355T054-F1
#
_entry.id   AF-A0A355T054-F1
#
_cell.length_a   1.000
_cell.length_b   1.000
_cell.length_c   1.000
_cell.angle_alpha   90.00
_cell.angle_beta   90.00
_cell.angle_gamma   90.00
#
_symmetry.space_group_name_H-M   'P 1'
#
loop_
_entity.id
_entity.type
_entity.pdbx_description
1 polymer ?
#
loop_
_entity_poly.entity_id
_entity_poly.type
_entity_poly.pdbx_seq_one_letter_code
_entity_poly.pdbx_strand_id
1 'polypeptide(L)'
;MPEGGAKDFLKETIDCFEAGANRATITMAWILAVDHLFAHILNHKLIEFNAALTKDKGVKLSAIAQRDDFTELKETKFIELCRAAKIISNDVRKILDTCLGIRNSCAHPSGITVKNTKVIAFVEDLVENVVLKYEA
;
A
#
# COMPACT_ATOMS: atom_id res chain seq x y z
N MET A 1 -15.01 -2.29 5.97
CA MET A 1 -14.38 -3.49 5.34
C MET A 1 -14.42 -3.29 3.83
N PRO A 2 -13.43 -3.79 3.07
CA PRO A 2 -13.44 -3.68 1.62
C PRO A 2 -14.68 -4.37 1.01
N GLU A 3 -15.21 -3.81 -0.08
CA GLU A 3 -16.34 -4.36 -0.83
C GLU A 3 -15.91 -4.87 -2.22
N GLY A 4 -16.75 -5.67 -2.88
CA GLY A 4 -16.47 -6.19 -4.23
C GLY A 4 -15.17 -7.00 -4.31
N GLY A 5 -14.41 -6.82 -5.39
CA GLY A 5 -13.17 -7.59 -5.63
C GLY A 5 -12.10 -7.45 -4.55
N ALA A 6 -12.07 -6.33 -3.81
CA ALA A 6 -11.17 -6.17 -2.68
C ALA A 6 -11.53 -7.07 -1.49
N LYS A 7 -12.82 -7.42 -1.34
CA LYS A 7 -13.28 -8.39 -0.33
C LYS A 7 -12.83 -9.80 -0.67
N ASP A 8 -12.94 -10.20 -1.94
CA ASP A 8 -12.50 -11.52 -2.40
C ASP A 8 -10.98 -11.66 -2.25
N PHE A 9 -10.22 -10.63 -2.62
CA PHE A 9 -8.77 -10.62 -2.45
C PHE A 9 -8.34 -10.61 -0.96
N LEU A 10 -9.11 -9.97 -0.07
CA LEU A 10 -8.91 -10.09 1.38
C LEU A 10 -9.17 -11.52 1.87
N LYS A 11 -10.20 -12.20 1.34
CA LYS A 11 -10.44 -13.61 1.69
C LYS A 11 -9.27 -14.49 1.30
N GLU A 12 -8.73 -14.34 0.10
CA GLU A 12 -7.53 -15.06 -0.34
C GLU A 12 -6.29 -14.73 0.53
N THR A 13 -6.17 -13.48 0.98
CA THR A 13 -5.10 -13.06 1.91
C THR A 13 -5.20 -13.81 3.25
N ILE A 14 -6.41 -13.97 3.77
CA ILE A 14 -6.69 -14.72 4.99
C ILE A 14 -6.40 -16.22 4.78
N ASP A 15 -6.81 -16.78 3.64
CA ASP A 15 -6.54 -18.18 3.30
C ASP A 15 -5.03 -18.48 3.28
N CYS A 16 -4.23 -17.55 2.73
CA CYS A 16 -2.77 -17.65 2.78
C CYS A 16 -2.23 -17.67 4.22
N PHE A 17 -2.81 -16.84 5.10
CA PHE A 17 -2.38 -16.78 6.50
C PHE A 17 -2.70 -18.08 7.23
N GLU A 18 -3.92 -18.60 7.06
CA GLU A 18 -4.37 -19.85 7.68
C GLU A 18 -3.57 -21.06 7.19
N ALA A 19 -3.15 -21.07 5.93
CA ALA A 19 -2.28 -22.09 5.34
C ALA A 19 -0.80 -21.96 5.77
N GLY A 20 -0.42 -20.94 6.53
CA GLY A 20 0.96 -20.68 6.93
C GLY A 20 1.84 -20.11 5.81
N ALA A 21 1.24 -19.62 4.72
CA ALA A 21 1.92 -19.00 3.59
C ALA A 21 2.31 -17.53 3.90
N ASN A 22 3.11 -17.34 4.95
CA ASN A 22 3.43 -16.03 5.54
C ASN A 22 3.92 -14.95 4.56
N ARG A 23 4.76 -15.33 3.57
CA ARG A 23 5.26 -14.39 2.55
C ARG A 23 4.17 -13.95 1.58
N ALA A 24 3.25 -14.86 1.25
CA ALA A 24 2.10 -14.55 0.41
C ALA A 24 1.16 -13.59 1.15
N THR A 25 0.84 -13.87 2.43
CA THR A 25 0.03 -12.98 3.27
C THR A 25 0.60 -11.56 3.32
N ILE A 26 1.90 -11.39 3.56
CA ILE A 26 2.55 -10.07 3.56
C ILE A 26 2.40 -9.37 2.20
N THR A 27 2.62 -10.09 1.11
CA THR A 27 2.51 -9.53 -0.24
C THR A 27 1.08 -9.08 -0.55
N MET A 28 0.09 -9.91 -0.22
CA MET A 28 -1.30 -9.61 -0.52
C MET A 28 -1.87 -8.51 0.39
N ALA A 29 -1.54 -8.52 1.68
CA ALA A 29 -1.95 -7.46 2.61
C ALA A 29 -1.38 -6.08 2.20
N TRP A 30 -0.13 -6.05 1.71
CA TRP A 30 0.46 -4.85 1.14
C TRP A 30 -0.32 -4.35 -0.08
N ILE A 31 -0.64 -5.24 -1.03
CA ILE A 31 -1.39 -4.89 -2.24
C ILE A 31 -2.75 -4.29 -1.86
N LEU A 32 -3.47 -4.90 -0.92
CA LEU A 32 -4.76 -4.37 -0.43
C LEU A 32 -4.63 -2.99 0.19
N ALA A 33 -3.64 -2.77 1.05
CA ALA A 33 -3.45 -1.48 1.71
C ALA A 33 -3.07 -0.36 0.73
N VAL A 34 -2.27 -0.67 -0.29
CA VAL A 34 -1.90 0.29 -1.34
C VAL A 34 -3.10 0.59 -2.26
N ASP A 35 -3.85 -0.44 -2.66
CA ASP A 35 -5.07 -0.27 -3.46
C ASP A 35 -6.12 0.57 -2.73
N HIS A 36 -6.27 0.35 -1.42
CA HIS A 36 -7.10 1.18 -0.55
C HIS A 36 -6.68 2.66 -0.55
N LEU A 37 -5.36 2.95 -0.54
CA LEU A 37 -4.88 4.32 -0.69
C LEU A 37 -5.13 4.90 -2.08
N PHE A 38 -5.07 4.10 -3.14
CA PHE A 38 -5.44 4.56 -4.48
C PHE A 38 -6.91 5.00 -4.51
N ALA A 39 -7.81 4.21 -3.94
CA ALA A 39 -9.23 4.54 -3.82
C ALA A 39 -9.41 5.85 -3.02
N HIS A 40 -8.82 5.95 -1.83
CA HIS A 40 -8.87 7.16 -1.01
C HIS A 40 -8.44 8.41 -1.79
N ILE A 41 -7.34 8.30 -2.56
CA ILE A 41 -6.83 9.40 -3.36
C ILE A 41 -7.82 9.78 -4.46
N LEU A 42 -8.32 8.82 -5.24
CA LEU A 42 -9.27 9.07 -6.32
C LEU A 42 -10.56 9.73 -5.80
N ASN A 43 -11.05 9.28 -4.65
CA ASN A 43 -12.33 9.73 -4.11
C ASN A 43 -12.22 11.03 -3.31
N HIS A 44 -11.07 11.32 -2.68
CA HIS A 44 -10.98 12.41 -1.70
C HIS A 44 -9.79 13.35 -1.85
N LYS A 45 -8.72 12.96 -2.55
CA LYS A 45 -7.43 13.69 -2.55
C LYS A 45 -6.77 13.84 -3.92
N LEU A 46 -7.53 13.65 -5.00
CA LEU A 46 -6.97 13.59 -6.36
C LEU A 46 -6.30 14.90 -6.76
N ILE A 47 -6.91 16.03 -6.39
CA ILE A 47 -6.38 17.37 -6.69
C ILE A 47 -5.05 17.59 -5.98
N GLU A 48 -4.98 17.30 -4.68
CA GLU A 48 -3.77 17.46 -3.88
C GLU A 48 -2.65 16.53 -4.35
N PHE A 49 -2.98 15.27 -4.67
CA PHE A 49 -2.02 14.30 -5.20
C PHE A 49 -1.44 14.76 -6.54
N ASN A 50 -2.30 15.14 -7.50
CA ASN A 50 -1.86 15.62 -8.80
C ASN A 50 -1.05 16.91 -8.72
N ALA A 51 -1.41 17.83 -7.81
CA ALA A 51 -0.63 19.04 -7.58
C ALA A 51 0.79 18.75 -7.03
N ALA A 52 0.97 17.67 -6.26
CA ALA A 52 2.29 17.21 -5.85
C ALA A 52 3.03 16.49 -6.99
N LEU A 53 2.34 15.64 -7.74
CA LEU A 53 2.87 14.91 -8.89
C LEU A 53 3.45 15.84 -9.95
N THR A 54 2.71 16.88 -10.37
CA THR A 54 3.19 17.84 -11.39
C THR A 54 4.46 18.59 -10.96
N LYS A 55 4.73 18.70 -9.65
CA LYS A 55 5.95 19.33 -9.13
C LYS A 55 7.14 18.39 -9.06
N ASP A 56 6.92 17.07 -9.12
CA ASP A 56 7.97 16.07 -9.05
C ASP A 56 8.61 15.86 -10.43
N LYS A 57 9.82 16.39 -10.60
CA LYS A 57 10.58 16.29 -11.86
C LYS A 57 11.08 14.87 -12.18
N GLY A 58 10.95 13.93 -11.25
CA GLY A 58 11.39 12.55 -11.41
C GLY A 58 10.34 11.63 -12.02
N VAL A 59 9.10 12.10 -12.20
CA VAL A 59 8.00 11.34 -12.77
C VAL A 59 7.57 11.97 -14.10
N LYS A 60 7.40 11.14 -15.14
CA LYS A 60 6.95 11.61 -16.46
C LYS A 60 5.44 11.74 -16.57
N LEU A 61 4.71 10.99 -15.75
CA LEU A 61 3.25 11.05 -15.67
C LEU A 61 2.82 12.42 -15.16
N SER A 62 1.90 13.08 -15.88
CA SER A 62 1.46 14.44 -15.58
C SER A 62 0.31 14.49 -14.57
N ALA A 63 -0.57 13.49 -14.58
CA ALA A 63 -1.73 13.39 -13.71
C ALA A 63 -2.21 11.93 -13.59
N ILE A 64 -2.80 11.61 -12.45
CA ILE A 64 -3.67 10.45 -12.24
C ILE A 64 -5.10 10.85 -12.59
N ALA A 65 -5.78 10.04 -13.39
CA ALA A 65 -7.20 10.17 -13.73
C ALA A 65 -8.01 8.93 -13.32
N GLN A 66 -7.36 7.76 -13.30
CA GLN A 66 -7.96 6.47 -12.95
C GLN A 66 -6.97 5.62 -12.15
N ARG A 67 -7.49 4.54 -11.56
CA ARG A 67 -6.70 3.61 -10.72
C ARG A 67 -5.45 3.07 -11.43
N ASP A 68 -5.56 2.68 -12.69
CA ASP A 68 -4.45 2.02 -13.38
C ASP A 68 -3.28 2.97 -13.67
N ASP A 69 -3.49 4.29 -13.65
CA ASP A 69 -2.43 5.27 -13.82
C ASP A 69 -1.41 5.23 -12.67
N PHE A 70 -1.81 4.76 -11.48
CA PHE A 70 -0.87 4.59 -10.35
C PHE A 70 0.19 3.53 -10.65
N THR A 71 -0.06 2.60 -11.57
CA THR A 71 0.90 1.53 -11.92
C THR A 71 2.16 2.07 -12.63
N GLU A 72 2.10 3.28 -13.18
CA GLU A 72 3.27 3.97 -13.75
C GLU A 72 4.22 4.52 -12.67
N LEU A 73 3.78 4.55 -11.41
CA LEU A 73 4.58 5.04 -10.28
C LEU A 73 5.27 3.88 -9.57
N LYS A 74 6.57 4.06 -9.30
CA LYS A 74 7.25 3.23 -8.30
C LYS A 74 6.62 3.46 -6.94
N GLU A 75 6.42 2.41 -6.15
CA GLU A 75 5.74 2.51 -4.85
C GLU A 75 6.46 3.42 -3.85
N THR A 76 7.80 3.43 -3.84
CA THR A 76 8.56 4.41 -3.05
C THR A 76 8.21 5.85 -3.45
N LYS A 77 8.07 6.11 -4.76
CA LYS A 77 7.70 7.43 -5.26
C LYS A 77 6.25 7.77 -4.91
N PHE A 78 5.34 6.80 -5.01
CA PHE A 78 3.95 6.96 -4.59
C PHE A 78 3.84 7.37 -3.11
N ILE A 79 4.57 6.71 -2.21
CA ILE A 79 4.58 7.04 -0.78
C ILE A 79 5.11 8.46 -0.53
N GLU A 80 6.20 8.85 -1.20
CA GLU A 80 6.76 10.20 -1.11
C GLU A 80 5.80 11.27 -1.63
N LEU A 81 5.10 11.00 -2.73
CA LEU A 81 4.08 11.90 -3.27
C LEU A 81 2.89 12.06 -2.32
N CYS A 82 2.41 10.97 -1.71
CA CYS A 82 1.37 11.04 -0.67
C CYS A 82 1.80 11.94 0.48
N ARG A 83 3.07 11.86 0.90
CA ARG A 83 3.61 12.73 1.95
C ARG A 83 3.70 14.19 1.49
N ALA A 84 4.23 14.44 0.30
CA ALA A 84 4.40 15.77 -0.27
C ALA A 84 3.05 16.48 -0.46
N ALA A 85 2.02 15.73 -0.86
CA ALA A 85 0.63 16.18 -0.95
C ALA A 85 -0.06 16.38 0.41
N LYS A 86 0.61 16.04 1.52
CA LYS A 86 0.06 16.05 2.90
C LYS A 86 -1.16 15.14 3.08
N ILE A 87 -1.30 14.10 2.26
CA ILE A 87 -2.35 13.08 2.37
C ILE A 87 -2.05 12.16 3.57
N ILE A 88 -0.77 11.82 3.73
CA ILE A 88 -0.29 11.04 4.87
C ILE A 88 0.67 11.85 5.75
N SER A 89 0.73 11.49 7.04
CA SER A 89 1.72 12.04 7.96
C SER A 89 3.12 11.49 7.68
N ASN A 90 4.15 12.12 8.25
CA ASN A 90 5.52 11.63 8.14
C ASN A 90 5.71 10.26 8.82
N ASP A 91 4.94 9.99 9.88
CA ASP A 91 5.06 8.72 10.59
C ASP A 91 4.39 7.58 9.82
N VAL A 92 3.23 7.83 9.19
CA VAL A 92 2.62 6.86 8.27
C VAL A 92 3.53 6.58 7.09
N ARG A 93 4.20 7.61 6.52
CA ARG A 93 5.23 7.43 5.48
C ARG A 93 6.33 6.47 5.92
N LYS A 94 6.88 6.62 7.14
CA LYS A 94 7.93 5.73 7.68
C LYS A 94 7.43 4.29 7.89
N ILE A 95 6.18 4.12 8.35
CA ILE A 95 5.55 2.80 8.49
C ILE A 95 5.43 2.13 7.11
N LEU A 96 4.92 2.87 6.12
CA LEU A 96 4.79 2.37 4.75
C LEU A 96 6.14 2.02 4.11
N ASP A 97 7.17 2.83 4.30
CA ASP A 97 8.54 2.51 3.83
C ASP A 97 9.06 1.21 4.44
N THR A 98 8.84 1.04 5.74
CA THR A 98 9.24 -0.19 6.46
C THR A 98 8.49 -1.40 5.90
N CYS A 99 7.18 -1.27 5.74
CA CYS A 99 6.33 -2.32 5.16
C CYS A 99 6.73 -2.65 3.72
N LEU A 100 7.03 -1.64 2.91
CA LEU A 100 7.51 -1.80 1.54
C LEU A 100 8.80 -2.64 1.51
N GLY A 101 9.77 -2.34 2.38
CA GLY A 101 11.01 -3.12 2.50
C GLY A 101 10.78 -4.58 2.92
N ILE A 102 9.87 -4.81 3.87
CA ILE A 102 9.50 -6.16 4.30
C ILE A 102 8.83 -6.92 3.15
N ARG A 103 7.88 -6.31 2.44
CA ARG A 103 7.21 -6.94 1.31
C ARG A 103 8.18 -7.24 0.17
N ASN A 104 9.07 -6.31 -0.18
CA ASN A 104 10.10 -6.54 -1.20
C ASN A 104 10.97 -7.76 -0.87
N SER A 105 11.32 -7.94 0.41
CA SER A 105 12.06 -9.13 0.85
C SER A 105 11.23 -10.41 0.73
N CYS A 106 9.92 -10.33 0.92
CA CYS A 106 8.99 -11.47 0.84
C CYS A 106 8.60 -11.86 -0.59
N ALA A 107 8.62 -10.91 -1.53
CA ALA A 107 8.27 -11.09 -2.95
C ALA A 107 9.30 -11.87 -3.77
N HIS A 108 10.46 -12.18 -3.18
CA HIS A 108 11.52 -12.97 -3.79
C HIS A 108 11.89 -14.16 -2.90
N PRO A 109 12.46 -15.25 -3.45
CA PRO A 109 12.97 -16.39 -2.69
C PRO A 109 14.29 -16.03 -1.95
N SER A 110 14.24 -14.96 -1.16
CA SER A 110 15.33 -14.50 -0.31
C SER A 110 15.56 -15.47 0.85
N GLY A 111 16.77 -15.49 1.41
CA GLY A 111 17.12 -16.38 2.53
C GLY A 111 16.46 -16.06 3.88
N ILE A 112 15.48 -15.16 3.94
CA ILE A 112 14.83 -14.78 5.20
C ILE A 112 13.82 -15.83 5.67
N THR A 113 13.63 -15.95 6.98
CA THR A 113 12.51 -16.70 7.55
C THR A 113 11.46 -15.71 8.05
N VAL A 114 10.20 -15.91 7.66
CA VAL A 114 9.07 -15.08 8.09
C VAL A 114 8.18 -15.93 8.98
N LYS A 115 8.09 -15.56 10.26
CA LYS A 115 7.21 -16.19 11.25
C LYS A 115 5.86 -15.45 11.32
N ASN A 116 4.84 -16.13 11.83
CA ASN A 116 3.48 -15.56 11.95
C ASN A 116 3.47 -14.26 12.76
N THR A 117 4.29 -14.14 13.80
CA THR A 117 4.38 -12.90 14.60
C THR A 117 4.78 -11.68 13.78
N LYS A 118 5.65 -11.86 12.77
CA LYS A 118 6.02 -10.78 11.85
C LYS A 118 4.89 -10.44 10.89
N VAL A 119 4.13 -11.44 10.44
CA VAL A 119 2.96 -11.23 9.59
C VAL A 119 1.87 -10.47 10.34
N ILE A 120 1.59 -10.84 11.58
CA ILE A 120 0.59 -10.17 12.43
C ILE A 120 0.95 -8.70 12.61
N ALA A 121 2.17 -8.40 13.07
CA ALA A 121 2.61 -7.02 13.25
C ALA A 121 2.56 -6.20 11.95
N PHE A 122 2.93 -6.81 10.81
CA PHE A 122 2.85 -6.18 9.50
C PHE A 122 1.41 -5.85 9.09
N VAL A 123 0.48 -6.79 9.28
CA VAL A 123 -0.93 -6.60 8.96
C VAL A 123 -1.55 -5.56 9.89
N GLU A 124 -1.25 -5.59 11.18
CA GLU A 124 -1.71 -4.58 12.15
C GLU A 124 -1.23 -3.18 11.77
N ASP A 125 0.05 -3.01 11.41
CA ASP A 125 0.59 -1.73 10.95
C ASP A 125 -0.20 -1.17 9.77
N LEU A 126 -0.50 -2.00 8.77
CA LEU A 126 -1.27 -1.59 7.59
C LEU A 126 -2.74 -1.31 7.92
N VAL A 127 -3.38 -2.17 8.72
CA VAL A 127 -4.80 -2.02 9.04
C VAL A 127 -5.03 -0.76 9.88
N GLU A 128 -4.30 -0.59 10.97
CA GLU A 128 -4.50 0.53 11.91
C GLU A 128 -4.06 1.86 11.32
N ASN A 129 -2.94 1.89 10.58
CA ASN A 129 -2.34 3.14 10.12
C ASN A 129 -2.69 3.52 8.68
N VAL A 130 -3.36 2.63 7.95
CA VAL A 130 -3.77 2.87 6.55
C VAL A 130 -5.26 2.59 6.38
N VAL A 131 -5.68 1.33 6.50
CA VAL A 131 -7.03 0.91 6.10
C VAL A 131 -8.12 1.56 6.95
N LEU A 132 -7.95 1.58 8.28
CA LEU A 132 -8.90 2.22 9.19
C LEU A 132 -8.75 3.75 9.26
N LYS A 133 -7.59 4.26 8.83
CA LYS A 133 -7.23 5.67 8.98
C LYS A 133 -7.68 6.54 7.81
N TYR A 134 -7.74 5.97 6.60
CA TYR A 134 -8.13 6.68 5.38
C TYR A 134 -9.40 6.04 4.82
N GLU A 135 -10.39 6.84 4.44
CA GLU A 135 -11.63 6.33 3.84
C GLU A 135 -11.41 6.04 2.35
N ALA A 136 -11.72 4.83 1.89
CA ALA A 136 -11.54 4.45 0.50
C ALA A 136 -12.59 5.05 -0.42
#